data_AF-A0A8C7UXX0-F1
#
_entry.id   AF-A0A8C7UXX0-F1
#
_cell.length_a   1.000
_cell.length_b   1.000
_cell.length_c   1.000
_cell.angle_alpha   90.00
_cell.angle_beta   90.00
_cell.angle_gamma   90.00
#
_symmetry.space_group_name_H-M   'P 1'
#
loop_
_entity.id
_entity.type
_entity.pdbx_description
1 polymer ?
#
loop_
_entity_poly.entity_id
_entity_poly.type
_entity_poly.pdbx_seq_one_letter_code
_entity_poly.pdbx_strand_id
1 'polypeptide(L)'
;VSLTLTYFPVRGRAEVIRVMLKDQGAEFDEKVITMEMWKESTLKASCLFGQLPIFEDGDLTLYQTNAIRRHLARKLGLYGKDQREAALIDMMDEAIQDLLNKYVKLMFEKDVSVQMYDKCNHFDLNPSSKIILQQEDLIILKKISLADYALVILLIHHQVLSPPCLHAVCPTQPACLLS
;
A
#
# COMPACT_ATOMS: atom_id res chain seq x y z
N VAL A 1 16.33 0.51 18.74
CA VAL A 1 15.52 1.67 18.32
C VAL A 1 14.11 1.14 18.09
N SER A 2 13.11 1.64 18.81
CA SER A 2 11.72 1.16 18.70
C SER A 2 11.05 1.81 17.48
N LEU A 3 10.38 0.99 16.68
CA LEU A 3 9.50 1.44 15.60
C LEU A 3 8.08 1.48 16.15
N THR A 4 7.34 2.58 15.95
CA THR A 4 5.94 2.68 16.37
C THR A 4 5.08 3.13 15.21
N LEU A 5 3.98 2.40 14.94
CA LEU A 5 2.97 2.78 13.97
C LEU A 5 1.68 3.16 14.69
N THR A 6 1.23 4.40 14.53
CA THR A 6 -0.05 4.85 15.06
C THR A 6 -1.09 4.95 13.94
N TYR A 7 -2.17 4.16 14.03
CA TYR A 7 -3.25 4.18 13.04
C TYR A 7 -4.60 3.70 13.59
N PHE A 8 -5.64 3.78 12.77
CA PHE A 8 -6.95 3.22 13.05
C PHE A 8 -6.95 1.68 13.04
N PRO A 9 -7.92 1.02 13.73
CA PRO A 9 -8.09 -0.45 13.72
C PRO A 9 -8.66 -0.98 12.39
N VAL A 10 -8.12 -0.51 11.27
CA VAL A 10 -8.44 -0.95 9.91
C VAL A 10 -7.16 -1.10 9.10
N ARG A 11 -7.22 -1.81 7.98
CA ARG A 11 -6.11 -1.90 7.01
C ARG A 11 -5.70 -0.52 6.52
N GLY A 12 -6.59 0.10 5.73
CA GLY A 12 -6.47 1.47 5.24
C GLY A 12 -5.09 1.78 4.66
N ARG A 13 -4.62 3.02 4.87
CA ARG A 13 -3.33 3.50 4.35
C ARG A 13 -2.12 2.99 5.14
N ALA A 14 -2.32 2.30 6.27
CA ALA A 14 -1.25 1.74 7.07
C ALA A 14 -0.91 0.29 6.70
N GLU A 15 -1.77 -0.39 5.92
CA GLU A 15 -1.60 -1.82 5.63
C GLU A 15 -0.27 -2.14 4.95
N VAL A 16 0.09 -1.37 3.93
CA VAL A 16 1.37 -1.55 3.24
C VAL A 16 2.57 -1.39 4.17
N ILE A 17 2.48 -0.50 5.18
CA ILE A 17 3.54 -0.32 6.19
C ILE A 17 3.62 -1.57 7.08
N ARG A 18 2.47 -2.09 7.55
CA ARG A 18 2.42 -3.31 8.35
C ARG A 18 3.00 -4.51 7.61
N VAL A 19 2.63 -4.70 6.35
CA VAL A 19 3.13 -5.81 5.52
C VAL A 19 4.64 -5.68 5.32
N MET A 20 5.15 -4.49 4.98
CA MET A 20 6.60 -4.26 4.84
C MET A 20 7.38 -4.63 6.11
N LEU A 21 6.91 -4.18 7.28
CA LEU A 21 7.59 -4.45 8.55
C LEU A 21 7.54 -5.94 8.90
N LYS A 22 6.37 -6.57 8.78
CA LYS A 22 6.19 -7.99 9.10
C LYS A 22 6.99 -8.91 8.18
N ASP A 23 6.95 -8.67 6.88
CA ASP A 23 7.67 -9.47 5.90
C ASP A 23 9.19 -9.39 6.08
N GLN A 24 9.70 -8.22 6.46
CA GLN A 24 11.13 -8.02 6.76
C GLN A 24 11.52 -8.45 8.19
N GLY A 25 10.60 -9.06 8.95
CA GLY A 25 10.85 -9.49 10.33
C GLY A 25 11.18 -8.36 11.30
N ALA A 26 10.78 -7.12 10.98
CA ALA A 26 11.03 -5.96 11.82
C ALA A 26 10.03 -5.92 12.99
N GLU A 27 10.55 -5.89 14.21
CA GLU A 27 9.74 -5.66 15.41
C GLU A 27 9.27 -4.20 15.47
N PHE A 28 7.98 -3.99 15.72
CA PHE A 28 7.39 -2.67 15.88
C PHE A 28 6.17 -2.73 16.82
N ASP A 29 5.90 -1.62 17.48
CA ASP A 29 4.71 -1.42 18.30
C ASP A 29 3.59 -0.79 17.45
N GLU A 30 2.36 -1.25 17.65
CA GLU A 30 1.18 -0.66 17.00
C GLU A 30 0.30 0.06 18.03
N LYS A 31 0.19 1.39 17.89
CA LYS A 31 -0.71 2.21 18.68
C LYS A 31 -2.02 2.40 17.94
N VAL A 32 -3.03 1.66 18.36
CA VAL A 32 -4.37 1.73 17.76
C VAL A 32 -5.14 2.92 18.32
N ILE A 33 -5.68 3.76 17.42
CA ILE A 33 -6.53 4.90 17.75
C ILE A 33 -7.93 4.63 17.22
N THR A 34 -8.95 4.57 18.08
CA THR A 34 -10.34 4.42 17.63
C THR A 34 -10.87 5.75 17.05
N MET A 35 -12.00 5.70 16.33
CA MET A 35 -12.60 6.91 15.78
C MET A 35 -13.12 7.86 16.86
N GLU A 36 -13.54 7.33 18.01
CA GLU A 36 -13.94 8.08 19.20
C GLU A 36 -12.73 8.82 19.78
N MET A 37 -11.64 8.09 20.05
CA MET A 37 -10.38 8.67 20.52
C MET A 37 -9.87 9.75 19.56
N TRP A 38 -9.96 9.52 18.24
CA TRP A 38 -9.53 10.50 17.24
C TRP A 38 -10.34 11.80 17.24
N LYS A 39 -11.64 11.72 17.55
CA LYS A 39 -12.54 12.89 17.62
C LYS A 39 -12.42 13.64 18.95
N GLU A 40 -12.21 12.92 20.04
CA GLU A 40 -12.23 13.47 21.40
C GLU A 40 -10.86 13.92 21.90
N SER A 41 -9.78 13.35 21.35
CA SER A 41 -8.41 13.71 21.76
C SER A 41 -7.85 14.92 21.01
N THR A 42 -6.81 15.51 21.59
CA THR A 42 -5.98 16.53 20.94
C THR A 42 -5.05 15.95 19.87
N LEU A 43 -5.03 14.63 19.66
CA LEU A 43 -4.09 13.95 18.76
C LEU A 43 -4.21 14.46 17.32
N LYS A 44 -5.43 14.70 16.83
CA LYS A 44 -5.62 15.26 15.48
C LYS A 44 -4.97 16.63 15.34
N ALA A 45 -5.11 17.49 16.36
CA ALA A 45 -4.52 18.82 16.35
C ALA A 45 -2.98 18.78 16.51
N SER A 46 -2.43 17.76 17.18
CA SER A 46 -0.98 17.60 17.31
C SER A 46 -0.31 16.97 16.08
N CYS A 47 -1.07 16.30 15.21
CA CYS A 47 -0.54 15.76 13.95
C CYS A 47 -0.20 16.91 12.98
N LEU A 48 1.01 16.90 12.41
CA LEU A 48 1.49 17.96 11.49
C LEU A 48 0.51 18.27 10.35
N PHE A 49 -0.14 17.25 9.79
CA PHE A 49 -1.13 17.40 8.71
C PHE A 49 -2.57 17.08 9.14
N GLY A 50 -2.83 16.95 10.45
CA GLY A 50 -4.15 16.58 10.96
C GLY A 50 -4.64 15.20 10.51
N GLN A 51 -3.72 14.27 10.22
CA GLN A 51 -3.97 12.99 9.58
C GLN A 51 -3.11 11.88 10.18
N LEU A 52 -3.62 10.64 10.09
CA LEU A 52 -2.88 9.40 10.33
C LEU A 52 -2.53 8.73 8.97
N PRO A 53 -1.49 7.88 8.87
CA PRO A 53 -0.66 7.34 9.96
C PRO A 53 0.42 8.29 10.48
N ILE A 54 0.84 8.04 11.72
CA ILE A 54 2.09 8.52 12.30
C ILE A 54 3.03 7.32 12.39
N PHE A 55 4.28 7.52 12.01
CA PHE A 55 5.33 6.53 12.19
C PHE A 55 6.50 7.13 12.95
N GLU A 56 6.95 6.45 14.00
CA GLU A 56 8.07 6.86 14.84
C GLU A 56 9.21 5.87 14.67
N ASP A 57 10.41 6.38 14.40
CA ASP A 57 11.66 5.62 14.30
C ASP A 57 12.71 6.32 15.17
N GLY A 58 12.73 5.99 16.46
CA GLY A 58 13.54 6.71 17.44
C GLY A 58 13.05 8.15 17.65
N ASP A 59 13.90 9.12 17.34
CA ASP A 59 13.59 10.56 17.40
C ASP A 59 12.91 11.10 16.14
N LEU A 60 12.85 10.30 15.07
CA LEU A 60 12.22 10.67 13.82
C LEU A 60 10.72 10.37 13.86
N THR A 61 9.89 11.41 13.73
CA THR A 61 8.45 11.28 13.50
C THR A 61 8.10 11.60 12.05
N LEU A 62 7.43 10.66 11.38
CA LEU A 62 6.97 10.79 10.00
C LEU A 62 5.45 10.75 9.91
N TYR A 63 4.96 11.50 8.94
CA TYR A 63 3.57 11.50 8.47
C TYR A 63 3.59 11.20 6.97
N GLN A 64 2.42 11.02 6.36
CA GLN A 64 2.25 10.64 4.94
C GLN A 64 2.76 9.22 4.65
N THR A 65 1.84 8.34 4.28
CA THR A 65 2.13 6.93 4.00
C THR A 65 3.29 6.74 3.03
N ASN A 66 3.37 7.49 1.92
CA ASN A 66 4.45 7.32 0.94
C ASN A 66 5.83 7.73 1.50
N ALA A 67 5.88 8.78 2.33
CA ALA A 67 7.14 9.19 2.97
C ALA A 67 7.64 8.13 3.96
N ILE A 68 6.73 7.57 4.76
CA ILE A 68 7.01 6.48 5.71
C ILE A 68 7.52 5.24 4.96
N ARG A 69 6.83 4.83 3.89
CA ARG A 69 7.22 3.67 3.08
C ARG A 69 8.60 3.83 2.46
N ARG A 70 8.91 4.99 1.88
CA ARG A 70 10.24 5.27 1.32
C ARG A 70 11.34 5.27 2.38
N HIS A 71 11.07 5.80 3.57
CA HIS A 71 11.99 5.74 4.71
C HIS A 71 12.32 4.29 5.08
N LEU A 72 11.27 3.48 5.27
CA LEU A 72 11.42 2.05 5.56
C LEU A 72 12.13 1.30 4.43
N ALA A 73 11.80 1.60 3.18
CA ALA A 73 12.41 0.93 2.03
C ALA A 73 13.92 1.15 1.99
N ARG A 74 14.38 2.37 2.26
CA ARG A 74 15.82 2.66 2.38
C ARG A 74 16.45 1.94 3.57
N LYS A 75 15.78 1.93 4.72
CA LYS A 75 16.28 1.30 5.95
C LYS A 75 16.39 -0.22 5.84
N LEU A 76 15.44 -0.86 5.14
CA LEU A 76 15.31 -2.32 5.02
C LEU A 76 15.93 -2.87 3.72
N GLY A 77 16.55 -2.02 2.89
CA GLY A 77 17.17 -2.46 1.64
C GLY A 77 16.17 -2.89 0.55
N LEU A 78 14.95 -2.34 0.58
CA LEU A 78 13.86 -2.53 -0.39
C LEU A 78 13.78 -1.37 -1.41
N TYR A 79 14.86 -0.61 -1.55
CA TYR A 79 14.98 0.51 -2.48
C TYR A 79 16.08 0.23 -3.51
N GLY A 80 16.14 1.05 -4.56
CA GLY A 80 17.11 0.89 -5.64
C GLY A 80 18.54 1.04 -5.15
N LYS A 81 19.48 0.29 -5.75
CA LYS A 81 20.91 0.33 -5.35
C LYS A 81 21.62 1.61 -5.83
N ASP A 82 21.04 2.27 -6.82
CA ASP A 82 21.52 3.52 -7.43
C ASP A 82 20.35 4.45 -7.76
N GLN A 83 20.67 5.66 -8.22
CA GLN A 83 19.67 6.68 -8.54
C GLN A 83 18.72 6.26 -9.66
N ARG A 84 19.18 5.47 -10.63
CA ARG A 84 18.37 5.03 -11.76
C ARG A 84 17.36 3.99 -11.30
N GLU A 85 17.78 2.99 -10.55
CA GLU A 85 16.89 1.99 -9.96
C GLU A 85 15.89 2.63 -9.00
N ALA A 86 16.33 3.54 -8.14
CA ALA A 86 15.46 4.28 -7.24
C ALA A 86 14.35 5.05 -7.98
N ALA A 87 14.71 5.76 -9.06
CA ALA A 87 13.76 6.51 -9.87
C ALA A 87 12.73 5.60 -10.58
N LEU A 88 13.17 4.43 -11.08
CA LEU A 88 12.27 3.45 -11.69
C LEU A 88 11.29 2.88 -10.66
N ILE A 89 11.78 2.53 -9.47
CA ILE A 89 10.93 2.05 -8.38
C ILE A 89 9.92 3.13 -7.96
N ASP A 90 10.36 4.38 -7.79
CA ASP A 90 9.46 5.48 -7.40
C ASP A 90 8.38 5.75 -8.45
N MET A 91 8.75 5.75 -9.74
CA MET A 91 7.78 5.93 -10.83
C MET A 91 6.69 4.85 -10.80
N MET A 92 7.10 3.60 -10.58
CA MET A 92 6.20 2.45 -10.51
C MET A 92 5.34 2.49 -9.24
N ASP A 93 5.95 2.81 -8.10
CA ASP A 93 5.24 2.97 -6.84
C ASP A 93 4.15 4.04 -6.94
N GLU A 94 4.47 5.23 -7.44
CA GLU A 94 3.49 6.31 -7.58
C GLU A 94 2.35 5.94 -8.53
N ALA A 95 2.64 5.23 -9.64
CA ALA A 95 1.60 4.74 -10.54
C ALA A 95 0.64 3.73 -9.85
N ILE A 96 1.15 2.87 -8.96
CA ILE A 96 0.33 1.95 -8.16
C ILE A 96 -0.46 2.73 -7.09
N GLN A 97 0.16 3.73 -6.45
CA GLN A 97 -0.49 4.56 -5.44
C GLN A 97 -1.66 5.37 -6.00
N ASP A 98 -1.58 5.83 -7.26
CA ASP A 98 -2.71 6.46 -7.95
C ASP A 98 -3.92 5.52 -8.06
N LEU A 99 -3.69 4.24 -8.34
CA LEU A 99 -4.75 3.22 -8.41
C LEU A 99 -5.33 2.94 -7.03
N LEU A 100 -4.47 2.81 -6.01
CA LEU A 100 -4.91 2.63 -4.62
C LEU A 100 -5.72 3.82 -4.11
N ASN A 101 -5.35 5.04 -4.48
CA ASN A 101 -6.12 6.23 -4.12
C ASN A 101 -7.50 6.25 -4.78
N LYS A 102 -7.63 5.79 -6.03
CA LYS A 102 -8.93 5.60 -6.69
C LYS A 102 -9.78 4.56 -5.97
N TYR A 103 -9.19 3.42 -5.61
CA TYR A 103 -9.87 2.39 -4.81
C TYR A 103 -10.40 2.96 -3.49
N VAL A 104 -9.54 3.67 -2.73
CA VAL A 104 -9.95 4.28 -1.46
C VAL A 104 -11.11 5.24 -1.67
N LYS A 105 -11.08 6.07 -2.71
CA LYS A 105 -12.17 6.99 -3.04
C LYS A 105 -13.49 6.24 -3.30
N LEU A 106 -13.45 5.16 -4.09
CA LEU A 106 -14.62 4.33 -4.39
C LEU A 106 -15.24 3.73 -3.11
N MET A 107 -14.41 3.27 -2.17
CA MET A 107 -14.89 2.70 -0.89
C MET A 107 -15.64 3.72 0.00
N PHE A 108 -15.42 5.02 -0.19
CA PHE A 108 -16.09 6.08 0.57
C PHE A 108 -17.24 6.75 -0.21
N GLU A 109 -17.46 6.40 -1.48
CA GLU A 109 -18.60 6.87 -2.27
C GLU A 109 -19.85 6.05 -1.91
N LYS A 110 -20.94 6.74 -1.56
CA LYS A 110 -22.17 6.14 -0.98
C LYS A 110 -22.95 5.21 -1.94
N ASP A 111 -22.66 5.23 -3.24
CA ASP A 111 -23.47 4.56 -4.27
C ASP A 111 -22.66 3.62 -5.18
N VAL A 112 -21.41 3.30 -4.83
CA VAL A 112 -20.63 2.29 -5.57
C VAL A 112 -21.12 0.90 -5.18
N SER A 113 -22.16 0.43 -5.84
CA SER A 113 -22.50 -1.00 -5.81
C SER A 113 -21.39 -1.80 -6.50
N VAL A 114 -21.17 -3.04 -6.06
CA VAL A 114 -20.27 -4.01 -6.75
C VAL A 114 -20.60 -4.08 -8.26
N GLN A 115 -21.87 -3.88 -8.63
CA GLN A 115 -22.33 -3.83 -10.02
C GLN A 115 -21.76 -2.64 -10.81
N MET A 116 -21.43 -1.51 -10.15
CA MET A 116 -20.80 -0.37 -10.79
C MET A 116 -19.33 -0.68 -11.10
N TYR A 117 -18.63 -1.36 -10.18
CA TYR A 117 -17.27 -1.86 -10.39
C TYR A 117 -17.22 -2.92 -11.51
N ASP A 118 -18.22 -3.79 -11.63
CA ASP A 118 -18.30 -4.78 -12.72
C ASP A 118 -18.73 -4.17 -14.09
N LYS A 119 -19.60 -3.14 -14.10
CA LYS A 119 -20.03 -2.43 -15.32
C LYS A 119 -18.96 -1.51 -15.89
N CYS A 120 -18.21 -0.88 -15.01
CA CYS A 120 -16.91 -0.32 -15.30
C CYS A 120 -15.99 -1.48 -15.64
N ASN A 121 -15.91 -1.89 -16.91
CA ASN A 121 -15.08 -2.99 -17.41
C ASN A 121 -13.56 -2.73 -17.24
N HIS A 122 -13.12 -2.33 -16.04
CA HIS A 122 -11.91 -1.58 -15.74
C HIS A 122 -10.79 -2.47 -15.19
N PHE A 123 -10.72 -3.69 -15.72
CA PHE A 123 -9.42 -4.16 -16.23
C PHE A 123 -8.99 -3.37 -17.48
N ASP A 124 -9.74 -2.34 -17.91
CA ASP A 124 -9.18 -1.08 -18.39
C ASP A 124 -8.44 -0.33 -17.26
N LEU A 125 -7.49 -1.06 -16.67
CA LEU A 125 -6.16 -0.57 -16.47
C LEU A 125 -5.89 0.45 -17.59
N ASN A 126 -5.83 1.75 -17.26
CA ASN A 126 -5.25 2.75 -18.16
C ASN A 126 -3.99 2.15 -18.81
N PRO A 127 -3.55 2.57 -20.01
CA PRO A 127 -2.36 2.01 -20.66
C PRO A 127 -1.20 1.76 -19.67
N SER A 128 -1.02 2.68 -18.71
CA SER A 128 -0.15 2.61 -17.54
C SER A 128 -0.20 1.29 -16.75
N SER A 129 -1.37 0.77 -16.44
CA SER A 129 -1.52 -0.43 -15.62
C SER A 129 -1.51 -1.74 -16.41
N LYS A 130 -1.83 -1.72 -17.72
CA LYS A 130 -1.47 -2.84 -18.62
C LYS A 130 0.03 -2.94 -18.75
N ILE A 131 0.73 -1.79 -18.84
CA ILE A 131 2.20 -1.75 -18.78
C ILE A 131 2.72 -2.31 -17.45
N ILE A 132 2.09 -1.96 -16.31
CA ILE A 132 2.46 -2.53 -14.99
C ILE A 132 2.28 -4.06 -14.97
N LEU A 133 1.24 -4.65 -15.57
CA LEU A 133 1.05 -6.10 -15.50
C LEU A 133 1.69 -6.90 -16.64
N GLN A 134 2.04 -6.26 -17.76
CA GLN A 134 2.59 -6.91 -18.96
C GLN A 134 4.10 -6.83 -19.09
N GLN A 135 4.81 -6.08 -18.24
CA GLN A 135 6.25 -6.21 -18.22
C GLN A 135 6.57 -7.53 -17.49
N GLU A 136 7.05 -8.54 -18.20
CA GLU A 136 7.56 -9.78 -17.59
C GLU A 136 8.70 -9.49 -16.60
N ASP A 137 9.31 -8.31 -16.72
CA ASP A 137 10.33 -7.75 -15.83
C ASP A 137 9.76 -6.97 -14.62
N LEU A 138 8.44 -6.99 -14.37
CA LEU A 138 7.84 -6.23 -13.27
C LEU A 138 8.10 -6.78 -11.88
N ILE A 139 8.82 -7.91 -11.78
CA ILE A 139 9.72 -8.12 -10.66
C ILE A 139 10.87 -7.14 -10.86
N ILE A 140 10.59 -5.85 -10.60
CA ILE A 140 11.53 -4.75 -10.77
C ILE A 140 12.82 -5.17 -10.08
N LEU A 141 13.82 -5.54 -10.89
CA LEU A 141 15.19 -5.88 -10.47
C LEU A 141 15.45 -7.29 -9.90
N LYS A 142 14.58 -8.29 -10.13
CA LYS A 142 14.72 -9.66 -9.56
C LYS A 142 14.79 -9.70 -8.01
N LYS A 143 14.47 -8.59 -7.35
CA LYS A 143 14.52 -8.40 -5.90
C LYS A 143 13.29 -7.61 -5.46
N ILE A 144 12.69 -8.00 -4.35
CA ILE A 144 11.54 -7.30 -3.76
C ILE A 144 11.91 -5.85 -3.42
N SER A 145 11.02 -4.93 -3.77
CA SER A 145 11.09 -3.48 -3.56
C SER A 145 9.82 -2.94 -2.88
N LEU A 146 9.80 -1.66 -2.50
CA LEU A 146 8.57 -1.07 -1.92
C LEU A 146 7.36 -1.08 -2.87
N ALA A 147 7.60 -1.08 -4.19
CA ALA A 147 6.54 -1.06 -5.19
C ALA A 147 5.78 -2.40 -5.20
N ASP A 148 6.48 -3.51 -4.96
CA ASP A 148 5.89 -4.85 -4.88
C ASP A 148 4.87 -4.95 -3.74
N TYR A 149 5.17 -4.37 -2.57
CA TYR A 149 4.22 -4.35 -1.46
C TYR A 149 2.96 -3.55 -1.80
N ALA A 150 3.09 -2.39 -2.47
CA ALA A 150 1.91 -1.65 -2.91
C ALA A 150 1.11 -2.42 -3.97
N LEU A 151 1.79 -3.11 -4.89
CA LEU A 151 1.15 -3.95 -5.89
C LEU A 151 0.34 -5.07 -5.23
N VAL A 152 0.91 -5.78 -4.26
CA VAL A 152 0.19 -6.83 -3.52
C VAL A 152 -1.07 -6.28 -2.84
N ILE A 153 -0.99 -5.11 -2.20
CA ILE A 153 -2.16 -4.48 -1.59
C ILE A 153 -3.21 -4.10 -2.64
N LEU A 154 -2.78 -3.59 -3.80
CA LEU A 154 -3.69 -3.28 -4.91
C LEU A 154 -4.40 -4.54 -5.41
N LEU A 155 -3.68 -5.65 -5.59
CA LEU A 155 -4.26 -6.92 -6.04
C LEU A 155 -5.26 -7.47 -5.02
N ILE A 156 -4.95 -7.42 -3.73
CA ILE A 156 -5.89 -7.82 -2.66
C ILE A 156 -7.16 -6.97 -2.71
N HIS A 157 -7.04 -5.65 -2.89
CA HIS A 157 -8.19 -4.76 -3.04
C HIS A 157 -9.06 -5.11 -4.26
N HIS A 158 -8.43 -5.41 -5.40
CA HIS A 158 -9.16 -5.89 -6.58
C HIS A 158 -9.89 -7.21 -6.31
N GLN A 159 -9.26 -8.17 -5.64
CA GLN A 159 -9.88 -9.45 -5.28
C GLN A 159 -11.07 -9.27 -4.34
N VAL A 160 -11.03 -8.30 -3.42
CA VAL A 160 -12.17 -7.98 -2.55
C VAL A 160 -13.35 -7.43 -3.35
N LEU A 161 -13.11 -6.60 -4.37
CA LEU A 161 -14.17 -6.03 -5.22
C LEU A 161 -14.72 -7.01 -6.24
N SER A 162 -13.85 -7.84 -6.83
CA SER A 162 -14.23 -8.87 -7.79
C SER A 162 -13.34 -10.10 -7.58
N PRO A 163 -13.82 -11.09 -6.81
CA PRO A 163 -13.05 -12.30 -6.51
C PRO A 163 -12.42 -13.02 -7.73
N PRO A 164 -13.06 -13.11 -8.91
CA PRO A 164 -12.46 -13.80 -10.05
C PRO A 164 -11.46 -12.95 -10.86
N CYS A 165 -11.27 -11.67 -10.54
CA CYS A 165 -10.51 -10.76 -11.41
C CYS A 165 -9.03 -11.13 -11.58
N LEU A 166 -8.45 -11.89 -10.64
CA LEU A 166 -7.05 -12.30 -10.69
C LEU A 166 -6.82 -13.64 -11.38
N HIS A 167 -7.88 -14.37 -11.75
CA HIS A 167 -7.74 -15.66 -12.45
C HIS A 167 -7.07 -15.51 -13.83
N ALA A 168 -7.20 -14.35 -14.48
CA ALA A 168 -6.55 -14.06 -15.76
C ALA A 168 -5.06 -13.70 -15.62
N VAL A 169 -4.60 -13.33 -14.42
CA VAL A 169 -3.22 -12.88 -14.15
C VAL A 169 -2.31 -14.07 -13.78
N CYS A 170 -2.89 -15.20 -13.35
CA CYS A 170 -2.14 -16.41 -12.99
C CYS A 170 -2.74 -17.66 -13.68
N PRO A 171 -2.28 -18.04 -14.88
CA PRO A 171 -2.74 -19.25 -15.56
C PRO A 171 -2.32 -20.56 -14.82
N THR A 172 -1.43 -20.47 -13.83
CA THR A 172 -0.90 -21.64 -13.11
C THR A 172 -0.94 -21.46 -11.59
N GLN A 173 -1.86 -22.22 -10.97
CA GLN A 173 -1.98 -22.61 -9.55
C GLN A 173 -2.75 -21.70 -8.56
N PRO A 174 -3.96 -22.14 -8.11
CA PRO A 174 -4.78 -21.47 -7.11
C PRO A 174 -4.34 -21.63 -5.63
N ALA A 175 -3.18 -22.22 -5.31
CA ALA A 175 -2.98 -22.85 -3.99
C ALA A 175 -1.82 -22.36 -3.10
N CYS A 176 -0.97 -21.42 -3.50
CA CYS A 176 0.30 -21.17 -2.78
C CYS A 176 0.49 -19.79 -2.13
N LEU A 177 -0.54 -18.95 -1.96
CA LEU A 177 -0.38 -17.64 -1.31
C LEU A 177 -0.98 -17.54 0.10
N LEU A 178 -1.48 -18.64 0.68
CA LEU A 178 -2.08 -18.66 2.03
C LEU A 178 -1.72 -19.92 2.85
N SER A 179 -0.51 -20.46 2.69
CA SER A 179 0.04 -21.49 3.60
C SER A 179 1.31 -21.01 4.26
#